data_AF-A0A540KR74-F1
#
_entry.id   AF-A0A540KR74-F1
#
_cell.length_a   1.000
_cell.length_b   1.000
_cell.length_c   1.000
_cell.angle_alpha   90.00
_cell.angle_beta   90.00
_cell.angle_gamma   90.00
#
_symmetry.space_group_name_H-M   'P 1'
#
loop_
_entity.id
_entity.type
_entity.pdbx_description
1 polymer ?
#
loop_
_entity_poly.entity_id
_entity_poly.type
_entity_poly.pdbx_seq_one_letter_code
_entity_poly.pdbx_strand_id
1 'polypeptide(L)'
;MNLQTIASAQTSTSHNPFSVQLKVEAHEEGFLIKMFSEKSCSGLLVFVLEAFEELGLDVHQARVSCSDNFLLEAVGTINDNQSAEQKDVGVVKEAMLQAIQNWSEVSQQQE
;
A
#
# COMPACT_ATOMS: atom_id res chain seq x y z
N MET A 1 -24.10 -14.02 36.13
CA MET A 1 -24.08 -12.63 35.63
C MET A 1 -22.63 -12.36 35.27
N ASN A 2 -22.16 -12.31 34.00
CA ASN A 2 -22.79 -11.89 32.73
C ASN A 2 -23.12 -10.38 32.76
N LEU A 3 -22.75 -9.50 31.81
CA LEU A 3 -21.91 -9.54 30.59
C LEU A 3 -20.83 -8.41 30.67
N GLN A 4 -19.99 -7.97 29.72
CA GLN A 4 -19.78 -8.08 28.25
C GLN A 4 -18.30 -8.46 27.91
N THR A 5 -17.73 -8.58 26.69
CA THR A 5 -17.81 -7.88 25.37
C THR A 5 -17.23 -6.43 25.43
N ILE A 6 -16.41 -5.91 24.49
CA ILE A 6 -16.34 -6.11 23.03
C ILE A 6 -14.90 -6.27 22.48
N ALA A 7 -14.77 -7.24 21.57
CA ALA A 7 -13.85 -7.42 20.43
C ALA A 7 -12.44 -6.78 20.36
N SER A 8 -11.46 -7.67 20.18
CA SER A 8 -10.56 -7.71 19.01
C SER A 8 -10.19 -6.39 18.31
N ALA A 9 -9.13 -5.75 18.79
CA ALA A 9 -8.14 -5.20 17.88
C ALA A 9 -7.29 -6.35 17.30
N GLN A 10 -7.89 -7.16 16.42
CA GLN A 10 -7.10 -8.04 15.56
C GLN A 10 -6.35 -7.15 14.57
N THR A 11 -5.10 -6.82 14.90
CA THR A 11 -4.14 -6.49 13.85
C THR A 11 -4.04 -7.72 12.97
N SER A 12 -4.73 -7.70 11.83
CA SER A 12 -4.63 -8.71 10.79
C SER A 12 -3.24 -8.63 10.15
N THR A 13 -2.25 -9.15 10.88
CA THR A 13 -0.97 -9.55 10.31
C THR A 13 -1.23 -10.76 9.42
N SER A 14 -1.74 -10.51 8.21
CA SER A 14 -1.45 -11.36 7.08
C SER A 14 0.07 -11.55 7.08
N HIS A 15 0.52 -12.80 7.25
CA HIS A 15 1.93 -13.13 7.39
C HIS A 15 2.62 -13.05 6.02
N ASN A 16 2.78 -11.83 5.51
CA ASN A 16 3.75 -11.53 4.47
C ASN A 16 5.16 -11.77 5.06
N PRO A 17 5.94 -12.75 4.55
CA PRO A 17 7.26 -13.09 5.08
C PRO A 17 8.34 -12.02 4.80
N PHE A 18 7.99 -10.96 4.07
CA PHE A 18 8.90 -9.88 3.67
C PHE A 18 8.75 -8.59 4.49
N SER A 19 7.89 -8.58 5.52
CA SER A 19 7.76 -7.50 6.53
C SER A 19 7.61 -6.08 5.97
N VAL A 20 6.95 -5.92 4.81
CA VAL A 20 6.75 -4.63 4.16
C VAL A 20 5.81 -3.76 5.01
N GLN A 21 6.33 -2.63 5.49
CA GLN A 21 5.56 -1.62 6.20
C GLN A 21 4.89 -0.69 5.18
N LEU A 22 3.60 -0.40 5.37
CA LEU A 22 2.80 0.49 4.53
C LEU A 22 2.12 1.55 5.40
N LYS A 23 2.21 2.80 4.97
CA LYS A 23 1.44 3.94 5.50
C LYS A 23 0.79 4.69 4.34
N VAL A 24 -0.49 5.02 4.48
CA VAL A 24 -1.20 5.93 3.57
C VAL A 24 -1.86 7.01 4.41
N GLU A 25 -1.71 8.25 4.01
CA GLU A 25 -2.25 9.44 4.67
C GLU A 25 -2.92 10.35 3.64
N ALA A 26 -3.91 11.13 4.07
CA ALA A 26 -4.40 12.25 3.28
C ALA A 26 -3.34 13.37 3.24
N HIS A 27 -3.23 14.07 2.12
CA HIS A 27 -2.27 15.12 1.85
C HIS A 27 -2.97 16.32 1.21
N GLU A 28 -2.36 17.51 1.25
CA GLU A 28 -2.91 18.71 0.58
C GLU A 28 -3.04 18.50 -0.94
N GLU A 29 -2.15 17.68 -1.51
CA GLU A 29 -2.13 17.23 -2.90
C GLU A 29 -2.68 15.78 -3.05
N GLY A 30 -3.75 15.44 -2.33
CA GLY A 30 -4.43 14.14 -2.43
C GLY A 30 -3.96 13.13 -1.39
N PHE A 31 -3.03 12.25 -1.75
CA PHE A 31 -2.55 11.15 -0.92
C PHE A 31 -1.04 11.19 -0.73
N LEU A 32 -0.58 10.74 0.44
CA LEU A 32 0.83 10.47 0.74
C LEU A 32 0.98 8.99 1.07
N ILE A 33 1.61 8.25 0.16
CA ILE A 33 1.86 6.80 0.27
C ILE A 33 3.33 6.60 0.66
N LYS A 34 3.59 5.83 1.72
CA LYS A 34 4.94 5.48 2.16
C LYS A 34 5.06 3.96 2.37
N MET A 35 6.12 3.37 1.85
CA MET A 35 6.44 1.96 2.02
C MET A 35 7.89 1.75 2.42
N PHE A 36 8.16 0.77 3.27
CA PHE A 36 9.52 0.42 3.71
C PHE A 36 9.66 -1.09 3.94
N SER A 37 10.78 -1.68 3.49
CA SER A 37 11.28 -2.98 3.97
C SER A 37 12.80 -2.97 4.08
N GLU A 38 13.33 -3.72 5.04
CA GLU A 38 14.77 -3.94 5.23
C GLU A 38 15.41 -4.75 4.08
N LYS A 39 14.59 -5.42 3.26
CA LYS A 39 15.01 -6.12 2.03
C LYS A 39 14.64 -5.28 0.81
N SER A 40 15.38 -5.47 -0.29
CA SER A 40 15.16 -4.79 -1.58
C SER A 40 13.81 -5.08 -2.25
N CYS A 41 13.14 -6.18 -1.87
CA CYS A 41 11.84 -6.62 -2.41
C CYS A 41 11.79 -6.58 -3.94
N SER A 42 12.74 -7.27 -4.60
CA SER A 42 12.82 -7.33 -6.07
C SER A 42 11.46 -7.65 -6.71
N GLY A 43 11.08 -6.84 -7.71
CA GLY A 43 9.78 -6.92 -8.37
C GLY A 43 8.62 -6.15 -7.72
N LEU A 44 8.67 -5.82 -6.41
CA LEU A 44 7.55 -5.17 -5.69
C LEU A 44 7.13 -3.83 -6.31
N LEU A 45 8.09 -3.07 -6.86
CA LEU A 45 7.81 -1.80 -7.54
C LEU A 45 6.84 -1.96 -8.72
N VAL A 46 6.83 -3.10 -9.41
CA VAL A 46 5.93 -3.35 -10.54
C VAL A 46 4.49 -3.41 -10.05
N PHE A 47 4.20 -4.28 -9.07
CA PHE A 47 2.88 -4.42 -8.45
C PHE A 47 2.36 -3.12 -7.83
N VAL A 48 3.24 -2.29 -7.25
CA VAL A 48 2.86 -0.97 -6.71
C VAL A 48 2.47 0.02 -7.82
N LEU A 49 3.19 0.01 -8.95
CA LEU A 49 2.86 0.86 -10.10
C LEU A 49 1.59 0.39 -10.83
N GLU A 50 1.39 -0.92 -10.97
CA GLU A 50 0.15 -1.52 -11.49
C GLU A 50 -1.05 -1.08 -10.64
N ALA A 51 -0.95 -1.15 -9.30
CA ALA A 51 -2.02 -0.70 -8.41
C ALA A 51 -2.19 0.84 -8.37
N PHE A 52 -1.18 1.64 -8.75
CA PHE A 52 -1.38 3.08 -9.00
C PHE A 52 -2.19 3.31 -10.27
N GLU A 53 -1.92 2.57 -11.35
CA GLU A 53 -2.69 2.65 -12.61
C GLU A 53 -4.14 2.19 -12.41
N GLU A 54 -4.37 1.06 -11.72
CA GLU A 54 -5.72 0.56 -11.39
C GLU A 54 -6.54 1.53 -10.52
N LEU A 55 -5.90 2.23 -9.58
CA LEU A 55 -6.55 3.26 -8.76
C LEU A 55 -6.94 4.52 -9.56
N GLY A 56 -6.25 4.78 -10.68
CA GLY A 56 -6.25 6.06 -11.39
C GLY A 56 -5.40 7.14 -10.71
N LEU A 57 -4.35 6.76 -9.98
CA LEU A 57 -3.49 7.67 -9.20
C LEU A 57 -2.48 8.39 -10.11
N ASP A 58 -2.63 9.71 -10.24
CA ASP A 58 -1.68 10.60 -10.89
C ASP A 58 -0.59 11.00 -9.89
N VAL A 59 0.67 10.65 -10.17
CA VAL A 59 1.78 10.75 -9.20
C VAL A 59 2.60 12.00 -9.47
N HIS A 60 2.35 13.05 -8.68
CA HIS A 60 3.02 14.35 -8.77
C HIS A 60 4.48 14.31 -8.30
N GLN A 61 4.78 13.54 -7.26
CA GLN A 61 6.14 13.37 -6.73
C GLN A 61 6.34 11.91 -6.30
N ALA A 62 7.48 11.32 -6.69
CA ALA A 62 7.91 10.02 -6.18
C ALA A 62 9.38 10.02 -5.78
N ARG A 63 9.72 9.20 -4.79
CA ARG A 63 11.09 8.83 -4.37
C ARG A 63 11.11 7.32 -4.17
N VAL A 64 12.11 6.64 -4.72
CA VAL A 64 12.22 5.18 -4.62
C VAL A 64 13.66 4.70 -4.43
N SER A 65 13.81 3.66 -3.61
CA SER A 65 14.99 2.81 -3.48
C SER A 65 14.54 1.34 -3.57
N CYS A 66 15.28 0.53 -4.32
CA CYS A 66 15.11 -0.91 -4.40
C CYS A 66 16.47 -1.63 -4.43
N SER A 67 17.52 -1.05 -3.82
CA SER A 67 18.90 -1.57 -3.88
C SER A 67 19.15 -2.63 -2.81
N ASP A 68 19.40 -2.19 -1.58
CA ASP A 68 19.59 -3.03 -0.40
C ASP A 68 18.27 -3.16 0.37
N ASN A 69 17.52 -2.06 0.39
CA ASN A 69 16.20 -1.90 1.01
C ASN A 69 15.14 -1.54 -0.05
N PHE A 70 13.88 -1.71 0.31
CA PHE A 70 12.76 -1.10 -0.39
C PHE A 70 12.33 0.14 0.38
N LEU A 71 12.37 1.30 -0.27
CA LEU A 71 11.79 2.53 0.24
C LEU A 71 11.01 3.18 -0.89
N LEU A 72 9.75 3.52 -0.65
CA LEU A 72 8.94 4.31 -1.57
C LEU A 72 8.22 5.42 -0.80
N GLU A 73 8.23 6.63 -1.36
CA GLU A 73 7.39 7.75 -0.95
C GLU A 73 6.77 8.34 -2.22
N ALA A 74 5.44 8.40 -2.29
CA ALA A 74 4.70 8.96 -3.41
C ALA A 74 3.62 9.94 -2.94
N VAL A 75 3.45 11.03 -3.69
CA VAL A 75 2.38 12.02 -3.54
C VAL A 75 1.60 12.07 -4.85
N GLY A 76 0.27 12.05 -4.77
CA GLY A 76 -0.59 12.07 -5.95
C GLY A 76 -2.08 12.21 -5.67
N THR A 77 -2.83 12.66 -6.67
CA THR A 77 -4.30 12.72 -6.67
C THR A 77 -4.88 11.63 -7.57
N ILE A 78 -6.11 11.17 -7.28
CA ILE A 78 -6.77 10.19 -8.13
C ILE A 78 -7.70 10.90 -9.14
N ASN A 79 -7.51 10.60 -10.42
CA ASN A 79 -8.16 11.26 -11.56
C ASN A 79 -9.59 10.72 -11.82
N ASP A 80 -10.47 10.84 -10.84
CA ASP A 80 -11.89 10.48 -11.00
C ASP A 80 -12.70 11.62 -11.64
N ASN A 81 -13.22 11.38 -12.85
CA ASN A 81 -14.21 12.25 -13.51
C ASN A 81 -15.61 12.22 -12.84
N GLN A 82 -15.73 11.57 -11.67
CA GLN A 82 -16.97 11.41 -10.92
C GLN A 82 -16.79 12.08 -9.56
N SER A 83 -17.63 13.09 -9.28
CA SER A 83 -17.86 13.82 -8.01
C SER A 83 -16.74 13.82 -6.95
N ALA A 84 -16.31 15.01 -6.50
CA ALA A 84 -15.21 15.23 -5.55
C ALA A 84 -15.48 14.79 -4.08
N GLU A 85 -16.10 13.62 -3.88
CA GLU A 85 -16.02 12.87 -2.63
C GLU A 85 -14.64 12.21 -2.58
N GLN A 86 -13.85 12.58 -1.58
CA GLN A 86 -12.46 12.15 -1.43
C GLN A 86 -12.38 10.61 -1.39
N LYS A 87 -11.77 10.00 -2.41
CA LYS A 87 -11.58 8.54 -2.49
C LYS A 87 -10.88 8.09 -1.20
N ASP A 88 -11.49 7.16 -0.46
CA ASP A 88 -11.08 6.89 0.91
C ASP A 88 -9.60 6.45 0.99
N VAL A 89 -8.86 6.98 1.97
CA VAL A 89 -7.54 6.50 2.37
C VAL A 89 -7.56 4.98 2.62
N GLY A 90 -8.69 4.44 3.09
CA GLY A 90 -8.97 3.01 3.17
C GLY A 90 -8.88 2.27 1.83
N VAL A 91 -9.43 2.82 0.74
CA VAL A 91 -9.38 2.22 -0.62
C VAL A 91 -7.95 2.21 -1.16
N VAL A 92 -7.23 3.34 -1.05
CA VAL A 92 -5.83 3.44 -1.48
C VAL A 92 -4.95 2.49 -0.68
N LYS A 93 -5.16 2.40 0.64
CA LYS A 93 -4.45 1.47 1.52
C LYS A 93 -4.74 0.01 1.17
N GLU A 94 -5.99 -0.35 0.88
CA GLU A 94 -6.35 -1.73 0.54
C GLU A 94 -5.72 -2.15 -0.80
N ALA A 95 -5.80 -1.32 -1.85
CA ALA A 95 -5.13 -1.60 -3.12
C ALA A 95 -3.61 -1.81 -2.94
N MET A 96 -2.95 -0.99 -2.11
CA MET A 96 -1.54 -1.18 -1.77
C MET A 96 -1.27 -2.48 -0.97
N LEU A 97 -2.17 -2.89 -0.07
CA LEU A 97 -2.06 -4.19 0.62
C LEU A 97 -2.23 -5.37 -0.34
N GLN A 98 -3.15 -5.27 -1.31
CA GLN A 98 -3.33 -6.30 -2.35
C GLN A 98 -2.11 -6.38 -3.29
N ALA A 99 -1.53 -5.25 -3.71
CA ALA A 99 -0.27 -5.23 -4.47
C ALA A 99 0.89 -5.94 -3.73
N ILE A 100 1.02 -5.66 -2.43
CA ILE A 100 2.00 -6.31 -1.54
C ILE A 100 1.73 -7.82 -1.41
N GLN A 101 0.46 -8.23 -1.32
CA GLN A 101 0.06 -9.64 -1.24
C GLN A 101 0.37 -10.39 -2.54
N ASN A 102 -0.09 -9.87 -3.69
CA ASN A 102 0.14 -10.43 -5.03
C ASN A 102 1.64 -10.62 -5.33
N TRP A 103 2.45 -9.60 -5.03
CA TRP A 103 3.90 -9.69 -5.14
C TRP A 103 4.48 -10.82 -4.27
N SER A 104 4.01 -10.95 -3.03
CA SER A 104 4.51 -11.96 -2.10
C SER A 104 4.19 -13.39 -2.56
N GLU A 105 3.03 -13.60 -3.20
CA GLU A 105 2.60 -14.90 -3.72
C GLU A 105 3.40 -15.31 -4.96
N VAL A 106 3.69 -14.37 -5.87
CA VAL A 106 4.54 -14.62 -7.05
C VAL A 106 6.00 -14.85 -6.63
N SER A 107 6.49 -14.14 -5.61
CA SER A 107 7.86 -14.30 -5.10
C SER A 107 8.10 -15.65 -4.44
N GLN A 108 7.11 -16.18 -3.69
CA GLN A 108 7.18 -17.51 -3.06
C GLN A 108 7.08 -18.68 -4.04
N GLN A 109 6.75 -18.43 -5.32
CA GLN A 109 6.72 -19.46 -6.38
C GLN A 109 8.05 -19.58 -7.14
N GLN A 110 9.09 -18.87 -6.70
CA GLN A 110 10.42 -18.84 -7.34
C GLN A 110 11.56 -19.37 -6.44
N GLU A 111 11.24 -19.92 -5.26
CA GLU A 111 12.15 -20.61 -4.33
C GLU A 111 12.00 -22.14 -4.41
#